data_AF-A0A7R8ZY27-F1
#
_entry.id   AF-A0A7R8ZY27-F1
#
_cell.length_a   1.000
_cell.length_b   1.000
_cell.length_c   1.000
_cell.angle_alpha   90.00
_cell.angle_beta   90.00
_cell.angle_gamma   90.00
#
_symmetry.space_group_name_H-M   'P 1'
#
loop_
_entity.id
_entity.type
_entity.pdbx_description
1 polymer ?
#
loop_
_entity_poly.entity_id
_entity_poly.type
_entity_poly.pdbx_seq_one_letter_code
_entity_poly.pdbx_strand_id
1 'polypeptide(L)'
;PSGCTQFFLGVSGSFETYNYNNAQGMQLANQQYGICIRQEAGFCGIQYSTCPDEVNTMDLAFSVSGNGTIVAPVSAVGSASCAEDWVSIPCASDVKRSITQSNDTPCEDRICGTAFASTSNAADPTTVYSKWVNCTQ
;
A
#
# COMPACT_ATOMS: atom_id res chain seq x y z
N PRO A 1 13.69 -1.63 -14.46
CA PRO A 1 14.69 -1.15 -13.48
C PRO A 1 15.22 -2.33 -12.66
N SER A 2 16.44 -2.25 -12.13
CA SER A 2 16.93 -3.27 -11.19
C SER A 2 16.03 -3.34 -9.95
N GLY A 3 15.70 -4.54 -9.49
CA GLY A 3 14.86 -4.76 -8.30
C GLY A 3 13.34 -4.83 -8.55
N CYS A 4 12.90 -4.61 -9.79
CA CYS A 4 11.50 -4.80 -10.17
C CYS A 4 11.23 -6.25 -10.55
N THR A 5 10.37 -6.93 -9.82
CA THR A 5 9.92 -8.30 -10.14
C THR A 5 8.59 -8.30 -10.87
N GLN A 6 7.76 -7.27 -10.66
CA GLN A 6 6.55 -6.99 -11.43
C GLN A 6 6.63 -5.60 -12.08
N PHE A 7 6.05 -5.45 -13.27
CA PHE A 7 6.11 -4.21 -14.03
C PHE A 7 4.77 -3.88 -14.68
N PHE A 8 4.31 -2.65 -14.46
CA PHE A 8 3.01 -2.16 -14.94
C PHE A 8 3.18 -0.95 -15.85
N LEU A 9 2.56 -1.05 -17.03
CA LEU A 9 2.61 -0.08 -18.12
C LEU A 9 1.19 0.35 -18.47
N GLY A 10 0.66 1.35 -17.76
CA GLY A 10 -0.70 1.80 -17.97
C GLY A 10 -1.11 2.88 -16.97
N VAL A 11 -2.22 3.53 -17.28
CA VAL A 11 -2.83 4.57 -16.42
C VAL A 11 -3.67 4.00 -15.28
N SER A 12 -4.00 2.70 -15.36
CA SER A 12 -4.71 1.94 -14.34
C SER A 12 -4.39 0.45 -14.48
N GLY A 13 -4.63 -0.31 -13.42
CA GLY A 13 -4.44 -1.74 -13.38
C GLY A 13 -4.58 -2.26 -11.95
N SER A 14 -4.51 -3.57 -11.79
CA SER A 14 -4.42 -4.24 -10.49
C SER A 14 -3.13 -5.04 -10.44
N PHE A 15 -2.65 -5.27 -9.23
CA PHE A 15 -1.51 -6.11 -8.95
C PHE A 15 -1.73 -6.81 -7.62
N GLU A 16 -1.06 -7.95 -7.46
CA GLU A 16 -1.12 -8.73 -6.24
C GLU A 16 0.30 -9.02 -5.75
N THR A 17 0.41 -9.31 -4.46
CA THR A 17 1.65 -9.84 -3.91
C THR A 17 1.83 -11.26 -4.42
N TYR A 18 3.08 -11.72 -4.59
CA TYR A 18 3.33 -13.12 -4.98
C TYR A 18 2.78 -14.13 -3.96
N ASN A 19 2.54 -13.66 -2.73
CA ASN A 19 2.04 -14.44 -1.62
C ASN A 19 0.51 -14.39 -1.50
N TYR A 20 -0.22 -13.67 -2.37
CA TYR A 20 -1.68 -13.59 -2.26
C TYR A 20 -2.34 -14.95 -2.54
N ASN A 21 -1.95 -15.62 -3.63
CA ASN A 21 -2.48 -16.93 -4.06
C ASN A 21 -4.00 -17.02 -3.88
N ASN A 22 -4.73 -16.07 -4.47
CA ASN A 22 -6.19 -15.98 -4.39
C ASN A 22 -6.73 -16.01 -2.93
N ALA A 23 -6.11 -15.22 -2.05
CA ALA A 23 -6.32 -15.17 -0.60
C ALA A 23 -5.99 -16.47 0.18
N GLN A 24 -5.40 -17.49 -0.46
CA GLN A 24 -4.99 -18.74 0.18
C GLN A 24 -3.49 -18.79 0.51
N GLY A 25 -2.73 -17.79 0.07
CA GLY A 25 -1.29 -17.75 0.30
C GLY A 25 -0.94 -17.21 1.69
N MET A 26 0.27 -17.54 2.14
CA MET A 26 0.83 -17.01 3.37
C MET A 26 2.01 -16.10 3.05
N GLN A 27 2.17 -15.05 3.84
CA GLN A 27 3.32 -14.20 3.75
C GLN A 27 4.59 -15.00 4.10
N LEU A 28 5.53 -15.07 3.16
CA LEU A 28 6.85 -15.64 3.41
C LEU A 28 7.74 -14.61 4.12
N ALA A 29 8.53 -15.06 5.10
CA ALA A 29 9.51 -14.21 5.77
C ALA A 29 10.65 -13.81 4.83
N ASN A 30 11.30 -12.68 5.12
CA ASN A 30 12.50 -12.18 4.42
C ASN A 30 12.31 -11.98 2.91
N GLN A 31 11.10 -11.66 2.46
CA GLN A 31 10.86 -11.32 1.05
C GLN A 31 11.06 -9.83 0.83
N GLN A 32 11.91 -9.49 -0.13
CA GLN A 32 12.10 -8.12 -0.59
C GLN A 32 11.99 -8.10 -2.11
N TYR A 33 10.85 -7.66 -2.61
CA TYR A 33 10.61 -7.53 -4.04
C TYR A 33 9.94 -6.19 -4.37
N GLY A 34 10.23 -5.65 -5.55
CA GLY A 34 9.72 -4.37 -6.00
C GLY A 34 8.65 -4.53 -7.08
N ILE A 35 7.55 -3.80 -6.94
CA ILE A 35 6.59 -3.58 -8.01
C ILE A 35 6.89 -2.22 -8.63
N CYS A 36 7.10 -2.20 -9.94
CA CYS A 36 7.46 -0.97 -10.64
C CYS A 36 6.34 -0.55 -11.57
N ILE A 37 5.81 0.63 -11.31
CA ILE A 37 4.74 1.25 -12.09
C ILE A 37 5.39 2.40 -12.87
N ARG A 38 5.24 2.40 -14.20
CA ARG A 38 5.77 3.47 -15.04
C ARG A 38 5.00 4.76 -14.78
N GLN A 39 5.72 5.88 -14.68
CA GLN A 39 5.09 7.19 -14.69
C GLN A 39 4.56 7.51 -16.10
N GLU A 40 3.26 7.72 -16.22
CA GLU A 40 2.61 8.13 -17.47
C GLU A 40 2.62 9.65 -17.66
N ALA A 41 2.66 10.09 -18.92
CA ALA A 41 2.65 11.52 -19.26
C ALA A 41 1.35 12.18 -18.76
N GLY A 42 1.47 13.32 -18.07
CA GLY A 42 0.32 14.01 -17.48
C GLY A 42 -0.08 13.55 -16.07
N PHE A 43 0.63 12.57 -15.48
CA PHE A 43 0.34 12.05 -14.15
C PHE A 43 1.44 12.43 -13.15
N CYS A 44 1.02 12.93 -11.99
CA CYS A 44 1.90 13.37 -10.89
C CYS A 44 1.95 12.44 -9.69
N GLY A 45 1.32 11.27 -9.79
CA GLY A 45 1.24 10.35 -8.69
C GLY A 45 0.42 9.13 -9.06
N ILE A 46 0.29 8.23 -8.10
CA ILE A 46 -0.55 7.04 -8.22
C ILE A 46 -1.56 7.07 -7.09
N GLN A 47 -2.79 6.68 -7.41
CA GLN A 47 -3.85 6.40 -6.45
C GLN A 47 -3.94 4.88 -6.29
N TYR A 48 -3.89 4.40 -5.06
CA TYR A 48 -3.98 3.00 -4.69
C TYR A 48 -5.25 2.77 -3.86
N SER A 49 -5.91 1.66 -4.11
CA SER A 49 -7.01 1.15 -3.30
C SER A 49 -6.95 -0.37 -3.33
N THR A 50 -7.44 -1.02 -2.28
CA THR A 50 -7.62 -2.47 -2.29
C THR A 50 -8.67 -2.87 -3.33
N CYS A 51 -8.46 -4.01 -3.97
CA CYS A 51 -9.53 -4.68 -4.68
C CYS A 51 -10.52 -5.28 -3.66
N PRO A 52 -11.80 -5.49 -4.02
CA PRO A 52 -12.73 -6.17 -3.13
C PRO A 52 -12.20 -7.55 -2.73
N ASP A 53 -12.27 -7.89 -1.44
CA ASP A 53 -12.05 -9.25 -0.96
C ASP A 53 -13.33 -10.07 -1.15
N GLU A 54 -13.31 -10.98 -2.13
CA GLU A 54 -14.44 -11.86 -2.43
C GLU A 54 -14.37 -13.21 -1.70
N VAL A 55 -13.27 -13.48 -0.98
CA VAL A 55 -12.98 -14.79 -0.37
C VAL A 55 -13.28 -14.78 1.13
N ASN A 56 -12.94 -13.69 1.82
CA ASN A 56 -13.11 -13.57 3.27
C ASN A 56 -14.41 -12.86 3.65
N THR A 57 -14.92 -13.16 4.84
CA THR A 57 -16.11 -12.49 5.41
C THR A 57 -15.83 -11.06 5.88
N MET A 58 -14.56 -10.76 6.18
CA MET A 58 -14.04 -9.43 6.46
C MET A 58 -13.11 -9.02 5.32
N ASP A 59 -13.06 -7.74 4.97
CA ASP A 59 -12.13 -7.26 3.93
C ASP A 59 -10.68 -7.39 4.42
N LEU A 60 -9.99 -8.39 3.89
CA LEU A 60 -8.58 -8.69 4.14
C LEU A 60 -7.77 -8.66 2.84
N ALA A 61 -8.24 -7.89 1.85
CA ALA A 61 -7.50 -7.68 0.59
C ALA A 61 -6.09 -7.10 0.81
N PHE A 62 -5.85 -6.50 1.98
CA PHE A 62 -4.53 -6.13 2.47
C PHE A 62 -4.33 -6.64 3.89
N SER A 63 -3.32 -7.48 4.09
CA SER A 63 -2.88 -7.93 5.41
C SER A 63 -1.38 -8.19 5.36
N VAL A 64 -0.62 -7.37 6.09
CA VAL A 64 0.82 -7.49 6.26
C VAL A 64 1.11 -7.33 7.76
N SER A 65 2.10 -8.05 8.29
CA SER A 65 2.42 -8.08 9.72
C SER A 65 1.26 -8.53 10.64
N GLY A 66 0.25 -9.22 10.10
CA GLY A 66 -0.85 -9.79 10.88
C GLY A 66 -0.44 -11.12 11.54
N ASN A 67 -0.86 -11.38 12.78
CA ASN A 67 -0.51 -12.60 13.53
C ASN A 67 -1.31 -13.86 13.09
N GLY A 68 -1.69 -13.97 11.82
CA GLY A 68 -2.52 -15.08 11.30
C GLY A 68 -3.96 -15.16 11.86
N THR A 69 -4.27 -14.41 12.91
CA THR A 69 -5.62 -14.23 13.44
C THR A 69 -6.36 -13.18 12.62
N ILE A 70 -7.58 -13.49 12.19
CA ILE A 70 -8.48 -12.49 11.61
C ILE A 70 -8.84 -11.50 12.72
N VAL A 71 -8.28 -10.30 12.64
CA VAL A 71 -8.61 -9.16 13.51
C VAL A 71 -9.35 -8.13 12.69
N ALA A 72 -10.14 -7.28 13.34
CA ALA A 72 -10.76 -6.13 12.69
C ALA A 72 -9.72 -5.32 11.90
N PRO A 73 -10.09 -4.72 10.76
CA PRO A 73 -9.15 -3.95 9.96
C PRO A 73 -8.57 -2.81 10.79
N VAL A 74 -7.24 -2.75 10.84
CA VAL A 74 -6.52 -1.65 11.46
C VAL A 74 -5.24 -1.38 10.69
N SER A 75 -5.03 -0.12 10.35
CA SER A 75 -3.79 0.33 9.70
C SER A 75 -2.74 0.75 10.73
N ALA A 76 -1.49 0.50 10.40
CA ALA A 76 -0.33 1.09 11.04
C ALA A 76 0.59 1.66 9.96
N VAL A 77 1.30 2.75 10.29
CA VAL A 77 2.16 3.45 9.34
C VAL A 77 3.46 3.89 10.00
N GLY A 78 4.46 4.13 9.16
CA GLY A 78 5.76 4.63 9.57
C GLY A 78 6.68 3.57 10.17
N SER A 79 7.96 3.91 10.26
CA SER A 79 9.03 2.98 10.63
C SER A 79 8.93 2.41 12.05
N ALA A 80 8.32 3.14 12.99
CA ALA A 80 8.19 2.71 14.38
C ALA A 80 7.13 1.60 14.55
N SER A 81 6.00 1.72 13.85
CA SER A 81 4.91 0.73 13.93
C SER A 81 5.05 -0.39 12.90
N CYS A 82 5.69 -0.11 11.76
CA CYS A 82 5.93 -1.07 10.68
C CYS A 82 7.41 -1.44 10.58
N ALA A 83 7.91 -2.10 11.63
CA ALA A 83 9.32 -2.46 11.79
C ALA A 83 9.68 -3.84 11.21
N GLU A 84 8.72 -4.77 11.16
CA GLU A 84 8.94 -6.18 10.77
C GLU A 84 8.56 -6.43 9.31
N ASP A 85 7.31 -6.17 8.94
CA ASP A 85 6.79 -6.32 7.57
C ASP A 85 5.96 -5.12 7.17
N TRP A 86 6.14 -4.65 5.94
CA TRP A 86 5.48 -3.46 5.43
C TRP A 86 5.47 -3.43 3.90
N VAL A 87 4.49 -2.72 3.35
CA VAL A 87 4.55 -2.22 1.98
C VAL A 87 5.11 -0.81 2.03
N SER A 88 6.11 -0.54 1.19
CA SER A 88 6.64 0.82 1.04
C SER A 88 6.04 1.51 -0.18
N ILE A 89 5.45 2.67 0.06
CA ILE A 89 4.97 3.59 -0.98
C ILE A 89 5.63 4.93 -0.68
N PRO A 90 6.52 5.42 -1.57
CA PRO A 90 7.17 6.71 -1.34
C PRO A 90 6.16 7.83 -1.14
N CYS A 91 6.24 8.48 0.01
CA CYS A 91 5.34 9.56 0.41
C CYS A 91 3.86 9.21 0.25
N ALA A 92 3.44 8.14 0.93
CA ALA A 92 2.05 7.75 1.07
C ALA A 92 1.26 8.80 1.87
N SER A 93 0.15 9.27 1.30
CA SER A 93 -0.73 10.28 1.89
C SER A 93 -2.20 9.93 1.64
N ASP A 94 -3.07 10.36 2.55
CA ASP A 94 -4.53 10.33 2.38
C ASP A 94 -5.05 11.52 1.55
N VAL A 95 -4.18 12.48 1.24
CA VAL A 95 -4.51 13.68 0.45
C VAL A 95 -3.89 13.60 -0.94
N LYS A 96 -4.76 13.71 -1.95
CA LYS A 96 -4.36 13.72 -3.36
C LYS A 96 -3.37 14.86 -3.65
N ARG A 97 -2.26 14.54 -4.34
CA ARG A 97 -1.20 15.48 -4.76
C ARG A 97 -0.48 16.20 -3.60
N SER A 98 -0.62 15.73 -2.37
CA SER A 98 0.07 16.28 -1.20
C SER A 98 1.32 15.49 -0.84
N ILE A 99 2.22 16.13 -0.09
CA ILE A 99 3.31 15.48 0.65
C ILE A 99 3.07 15.49 2.16
N THR A 100 1.89 15.94 2.57
CA THR A 100 1.37 15.91 3.93
C THR A 100 0.05 15.15 3.94
N GLN A 101 -0.32 14.65 5.12
CA GLN A 101 -1.61 14.03 5.39
C GLN A 101 -2.66 15.10 5.75
N SER A 102 -3.92 14.71 5.90
CA SER A 102 -5.03 15.63 6.20
C SER A 102 -4.92 16.36 7.54
N ASN A 103 -4.13 15.83 8.47
CA ASN A 103 -3.81 16.39 9.78
C ASN A 103 -2.50 17.21 9.79
N ASP A 104 -2.00 17.62 8.61
CA ASP A 104 -0.72 18.33 8.41
C ASP A 104 0.54 17.59 8.88
N THR A 105 0.47 16.28 9.12
CA THR A 105 1.68 15.48 9.35
C THR A 105 2.38 15.20 8.02
N PRO A 106 3.71 15.01 7.99
CA PRO A 106 4.39 14.49 6.82
C PRO A 106 3.78 13.18 6.31
N CYS A 107 3.87 12.93 5.01
CA CYS A 107 3.56 11.63 4.44
C CYS A 107 4.47 10.54 5.02
N GLU A 108 3.94 9.32 5.12
CA GLU A 108 4.69 8.15 5.59
C GLU A 108 5.19 7.33 4.40
N ASP A 109 6.19 6.47 4.60
CA ASP A 109 6.78 5.64 3.55
C ASP A 109 6.52 4.15 3.74
N ARG A 110 5.91 3.74 4.85
CA ARG A 110 5.62 2.35 5.22
C ARG A 110 4.18 2.21 5.70
N ILE A 111 3.51 1.18 5.22
CA ILE A 111 2.15 0.80 5.58
C ILE A 111 2.15 -0.69 5.96
N CYS A 112 1.51 -1.02 7.08
CA CYS A 112 1.36 -2.39 7.58
C CYS A 112 0.02 -2.54 8.33
N GLY A 113 -0.28 -3.76 8.80
CA GLY A 113 -1.55 -4.09 9.44
C GLY A 113 -2.55 -4.77 8.50
N THR A 114 -3.82 -4.75 8.90
CA THR A 114 -4.94 -5.45 8.22
C THR A 114 -5.89 -4.51 7.48
N ALA A 115 -5.60 -3.20 7.47
CA ALA A 115 -6.27 -2.23 6.63
C ALA A 115 -5.24 -1.43 5.83
N PHE A 116 -5.47 -1.27 4.53
CA PHE A 116 -4.62 -0.46 3.69
C PHE A 116 -4.96 1.02 3.84
N ALA A 117 -4.15 1.78 4.58
CA ALA A 117 -4.30 3.22 4.73
C ALA A 117 -2.94 3.90 4.99
N SER A 118 -2.85 5.19 4.64
CA SER A 118 -1.68 6.05 4.89
C SER A 118 -1.68 6.72 6.26
N THR A 119 -2.78 6.62 7.00
CA THR A 119 -2.94 7.08 8.38
C THR A 119 -2.96 5.88 9.33
N SER A 120 -2.53 6.06 10.58
CA SER A 120 -2.64 5.01 11.61
C SER A 120 -4.05 4.91 12.17
N ASN A 121 -4.46 3.72 12.61
CA ASN A 121 -5.75 3.43 13.27
C ASN A 121 -6.97 3.63 12.36
N ALA A 122 -6.82 3.54 11.04
CA ALA A 122 -7.96 3.48 10.14
C ALA A 122 -8.67 2.13 10.34
N ALA A 123 -9.98 2.19 10.61
CA ALA A 123 -10.80 1.00 10.86
C ALA A 123 -11.23 0.27 9.57
N ASP A 124 -11.02 0.91 8.41
CA ASP A 124 -11.34 0.38 7.08
C ASP A 124 -10.23 0.78 6.09
N PRO A 125 -10.00 0.02 5.01
CA PRO A 125 -9.11 0.42 3.93
C PRO A 125 -9.53 1.76 3.32
N THR A 126 -8.54 2.59 3.01
CA THR A 126 -8.76 3.91 2.40
C THR A 126 -7.97 4.03 1.10
N THR A 127 -8.28 5.10 0.35
CA THR A 127 -7.48 5.43 -0.82
C THR A 127 -6.14 6.05 -0.37
N VAL A 128 -5.04 5.48 -0.85
CA VAL A 128 -3.69 6.00 -0.60
C VAL A 128 -3.15 6.65 -1.86
N TYR A 129 -2.53 7.82 -1.72
CA TYR A 129 -1.89 8.55 -2.79
C TYR A 129 -0.38 8.52 -2.63
N SER A 130 0.32 8.50 -3.76
CA SER A 130 1.74 8.86 -3.84
C SER A 130 1.91 10.07 -4.75
N LYS A 131 3.02 10.79 -4.59
CA LYS A 131 3.38 11.92 -5.44
C LYS A 131 4.80 11.76 -5.97
N TRP A 132 4.97 11.99 -7.26
CA TRP A 132 6.30 12.08 -7.87
C TRP A 132 6.95 13.42 -7.50
N VAL A 133 8.14 13.40 -6.90
CA VAL A 133 8.83 14.57 -6.33
C VAL A 133 9.08 15.67 -7.37
N ASN A 134 9.29 15.31 -8.64
CA ASN A 134 9.57 16.25 -9.72
C ASN A 134 8.33 16.67 -10.54
N CYS A 135 7.12 16.43 -10.03
CA CYS A 135 5.90 16.80 -10.76
C CYS A 135 5.38 18.17 -10.33
N THR A 136 5.38 19.11 -11.28
CA THR A 136 4.98 20.50 -11.08
C THR A 136 3.57 20.82 -11.59
N GLN A 137 2.74 19.81 -11.90
CA GLN A 137 1.33 20.03 -12.28
C GLN A 137 0.39 20.04 -11.07
#